data_AF-A0A7C2BPY9-F1
#
_entry.id   AF-A0A7C2BPY9-F1
#
_cell.length_a   1.000
_cell.length_b   1.000
_cell.length_c   1.000
_cell.angle_alpha   90.00
_cell.angle_beta   90.00
_cell.angle_gamma   90.00
#
_symmetry.space_group_name_H-M   'P 1'
#
loop_
_entity.id
_entity.type
_entity.pdbx_description
1 polymer ?
#
loop_
_entity_poly.entity_id
_entity_poly.type
_entity_poly.pdbx_seq_one_letter_code
_entity_poly.pdbx_strand_id
1 'polypeptide(L)'
;MDSAIDFKGKDITLRSTMGPTLTIIDAWGNPDEVTVVKFGGGETEDCLLEGFTLMGGYIGFELSDPDEPTAAGIYGAGSSASIRNCIIAENHDGTTISNLHGDILYCDILYNTSLTVADRVTLYNCDGRIAYNLFEDNITGANRGLVTECSGLIENNIIANNILNAGIFDYYNDAVVRYNTIYRNINTRPTFSGNVDDGGTYISNIDWNNAVSGADPGLDVTYTISNVSIPGTGNIMGDPMLADPDNGDYTLLPGSPCLDTADNVNHPSDDFVGNKRPVDMTNRQTNLLMPGNISLDYTVDLDDIIIMIDNWLRTDCPCDGADIYPPGGDGVIDLMDFNVLSEYWLTDDATFDIGAYELQSNNLRFGLEQQKILSNFNEFNGEVSVYYGRYT
;
A
#
# COMPACT_ATOMS: atom_id res chain seq x y z
N MET A 1 -1.46 -23.43 20.28
CA MET A 1 -0.85 -22.23 19.68
C MET A 1 -0.86 -21.12 20.71
N ASP A 2 0.33 -20.79 21.20
CA ASP A 2 0.57 -19.69 22.12
C ASP A 2 0.68 -18.37 21.35
N SER A 3 0.53 -17.26 22.06
CA SER A 3 0.59 -15.92 21.46
C SER A 3 1.19 -14.89 22.40
N ALA A 4 1.83 -13.85 21.86
CA ALA A 4 2.35 -12.74 22.66
C ALA A 4 1.21 -11.90 23.26
N ILE A 5 0.16 -11.65 22.47
CA ILE A 5 -1.09 -11.02 22.94
C ILE A 5 -2.29 -11.87 22.50
N ASP A 6 -3.29 -11.97 23.37
CA ASP A 6 -4.54 -12.69 23.09
C ASP A 6 -5.76 -11.86 23.54
N PHE A 7 -6.66 -11.56 22.61
CA PHE A 7 -7.88 -10.76 22.81
C PHE A 7 -9.03 -11.58 23.43
N LYS A 8 -8.93 -12.91 23.42
CA LYS A 8 -9.85 -13.84 24.10
C LYS A 8 -11.33 -13.69 23.72
N GLY A 9 -11.64 -13.24 22.50
CA GLY A 9 -13.02 -13.11 22.02
C GLY A 9 -13.74 -11.86 22.53
N LYS A 10 -13.01 -10.79 22.84
CA LYS A 10 -13.55 -9.56 23.43
C LYS A 10 -13.29 -8.35 22.56
N ASP A 11 -14.29 -7.50 22.43
CA ASP A 11 -14.16 -6.19 21.78
C ASP A 11 -13.32 -5.26 22.63
N ILE A 12 -12.02 -5.25 22.33
CA ILE A 12 -11.01 -4.44 22.99
C ILE A 12 -10.45 -3.48 21.94
N THR A 13 -10.37 -2.20 22.31
CA THR A 13 -9.53 -1.24 21.58
C THR A 13 -8.15 -1.21 22.22
N LEU A 14 -7.17 -1.81 21.54
CA LEU A 14 -5.75 -1.70 21.88
C LEU A 14 -5.09 -0.73 20.91
N ARG A 15 -4.71 0.44 21.42
CA ARG A 15 -4.10 1.52 20.64
C ARG A 15 -2.78 1.98 21.26
N SER A 16 -1.76 2.10 20.42
CA SER A 16 -0.50 2.74 20.80
C SER A 16 -0.64 4.26 20.90
N THR A 17 0.09 4.86 21.84
CA THR A 17 0.19 6.33 21.97
C THR A 17 1.42 6.92 21.29
N MET A 18 2.39 6.08 20.90
CA MET A 18 3.66 6.49 20.31
C MET A 18 3.78 6.08 18.83
N GLY A 19 2.76 5.40 18.30
CA GLY A 19 2.74 4.90 16.92
C GLY A 19 3.52 3.60 16.72
N PRO A 20 3.41 3.02 15.51
CA PRO A 20 3.90 1.68 15.22
C PRO A 20 5.43 1.60 15.25
N THR A 21 6.14 2.65 14.81
CA THR A 21 7.61 2.67 14.77
C THR A 21 8.28 2.62 16.14
N LEU A 22 7.56 2.95 17.23
CA LEU A 22 8.10 3.01 18.59
C LEU A 22 7.47 2.00 19.55
N THR A 23 6.36 1.36 19.16
CA THR A 23 5.59 0.49 20.06
C THR A 23 5.53 -0.91 19.49
N ILE A 24 6.32 -1.80 20.06
CA ILE A 24 6.62 -3.11 19.48
C ILE A 24 6.03 -4.22 20.35
N ILE A 25 5.34 -5.15 19.72
CA ILE A 25 4.95 -6.45 20.27
C ILE A 25 5.81 -7.48 19.53
N ASP A 26 6.79 -8.03 20.23
CA ASP A 26 7.81 -8.90 19.69
C ASP A 26 7.69 -10.30 20.29
N ALA A 27 7.60 -11.31 19.42
CA ALA A 27 7.58 -12.72 19.79
C ALA A 27 8.95 -13.42 19.60
N TRP A 28 9.99 -12.68 19.20
CA TRP A 28 11.32 -13.24 18.96
C TRP A 28 11.92 -13.92 20.18
N GLY A 29 12.69 -14.98 19.95
CA GLY A 29 13.40 -15.71 20.99
C GLY A 29 12.51 -16.63 21.83
N ASN A 30 11.24 -16.79 21.47
CA ASN A 30 10.42 -17.86 22.01
C ASN A 30 10.92 -19.22 21.46
N PRO A 31 11.21 -20.21 22.33
CA PRO A 31 11.64 -21.53 21.86
C PRO A 31 10.52 -22.33 21.18
N ASP A 32 9.26 -21.94 21.37
CA ASP A 32 8.07 -22.61 20.84
C ASP A 32 7.43 -21.79 19.70
N GLU A 33 6.51 -22.41 18.95
CA GLU A 33 5.73 -21.74 17.92
C GLU A 33 4.77 -20.70 18.52
N VAL A 34 4.88 -19.44 18.08
CA VAL A 34 4.14 -18.32 18.66
C VAL A 34 3.61 -17.39 17.58
N THR A 35 2.30 -17.10 17.68
CA THR A 35 1.67 -15.99 16.97
C THR A 35 1.89 -14.69 17.73
N VAL A 36 2.15 -13.56 17.05
CA VAL A 36 2.27 -12.27 17.74
C VAL A 36 0.93 -11.86 18.37
N VAL A 37 -0.13 -11.83 17.57
CA VAL A 37 -1.49 -11.45 18.03
C VAL A 37 -2.51 -12.52 17.71
N LYS A 38 -3.27 -12.91 18.72
CA LYS A 38 -4.36 -13.87 18.61
C LYS A 38 -5.71 -13.25 18.98
N PHE A 39 -6.69 -13.45 18.11
CA PHE A 39 -8.09 -13.22 18.40
C PHE A 39 -8.78 -14.53 18.80
N GLY A 40 -9.91 -14.40 19.50
CA GLY A 40 -10.70 -15.53 20.00
C GLY A 40 -11.88 -15.93 19.10
N GLY A 41 -12.17 -15.14 18.06
CA GLY A 41 -13.28 -15.35 17.11
C GLY A 41 -14.63 -14.78 17.59
N GLY A 42 -14.66 -14.16 18.76
CA GLY A 42 -15.84 -13.48 19.29
C GLY A 42 -15.81 -11.97 19.09
N GLU A 43 -14.69 -11.44 18.59
CA GLU A 43 -14.49 -10.02 18.33
C GLU A 43 -15.25 -9.55 17.09
N THR A 44 -15.93 -8.42 17.24
CA THR A 44 -16.75 -7.75 16.23
C THR A 44 -15.99 -6.56 15.63
N GLU A 45 -16.67 -5.80 14.77
CA GLU A 45 -16.16 -4.56 14.17
C GLU A 45 -15.79 -3.46 15.19
N ASP A 46 -16.27 -3.57 16.44
CA ASP A 46 -15.90 -2.65 17.54
C ASP A 46 -14.50 -2.94 18.11
N CYS A 47 -13.93 -4.11 17.83
CA CYS A 47 -12.57 -4.46 18.24
C CYS A 47 -11.54 -3.78 17.33
N LEU A 48 -10.50 -3.19 17.93
CA LEU A 48 -9.50 -2.41 17.20
C LEU A 48 -8.08 -2.68 17.74
N LEU A 49 -7.17 -3.06 16.85
CA LEU A 49 -5.73 -3.05 17.09
C LEU A 49 -5.09 -1.95 16.24
N GLU A 50 -4.42 -1.00 16.88
CA GLU A 50 -3.89 0.16 16.18
C GLU A 50 -2.52 0.66 16.66
N GLY A 51 -1.61 0.91 15.71
CA GLY A 51 -0.39 1.68 15.98
C GLY A 51 0.76 0.87 16.56
N PHE A 52 0.86 -0.43 16.25
CA PHE A 52 1.93 -1.29 16.77
C PHE A 52 2.80 -1.86 15.65
N THR A 53 4.09 -2.08 15.94
CA THR A 53 4.89 -3.07 15.22
C THR A 53 4.63 -4.44 15.81
N LEU A 54 4.31 -5.43 14.98
CA LEU A 54 4.02 -6.82 15.32
C LEU A 54 5.05 -7.71 14.60
N MET A 55 5.96 -8.32 15.36
CA MET A 55 7.12 -9.03 14.77
C MET A 55 7.57 -10.25 15.55
N GLY A 56 8.44 -11.04 14.90
CA GLY A 56 9.12 -12.18 15.50
C GLY A 56 8.24 -13.40 15.75
N GLY A 57 7.01 -13.40 15.22
CA GLY A 57 6.16 -14.58 15.23
C GLY A 57 6.78 -15.71 14.41
N TYR A 58 6.62 -16.94 14.86
CA TYR A 58 7.19 -18.11 14.19
C TYR A 58 6.25 -19.30 14.32
N ILE A 59 5.77 -19.83 13.19
CA ILE A 59 4.99 -21.07 13.17
C ILE A 59 5.77 -22.11 12.38
N GLY A 60 6.25 -23.13 13.08
CA GLY A 60 7.04 -24.20 12.51
C GLY A 60 6.23 -25.21 11.71
N PHE A 61 6.94 -26.22 11.24
CA PHE A 61 6.54 -27.21 10.24
C PHE A 61 5.55 -28.27 10.74
N GLU A 62 5.33 -28.42 12.05
CA GLU A 62 4.67 -29.63 12.61
C GLU A 62 3.14 -29.63 12.60
N LEU A 63 2.49 -28.60 12.04
CA LEU A 63 1.04 -28.65 11.85
C LEU A 63 0.70 -29.54 10.66
N SER A 64 0.35 -30.79 10.96
CA SER A 64 -0.03 -31.85 10.02
C SER A 64 -1.39 -31.64 9.35
N ASP A 65 -2.08 -30.53 9.65
CA ASP A 65 -3.34 -30.18 9.01
C ASP A 65 -3.14 -28.94 8.13
N PRO A 66 -3.10 -29.10 6.80
CA PRO A 66 -3.03 -27.97 5.87
C PRO A 66 -4.25 -27.04 5.98
N ASP A 67 -5.33 -27.47 6.65
CA ASP A 67 -6.56 -26.70 6.83
C ASP A 67 -6.62 -25.96 8.19
N GLU A 68 -5.61 -26.08 9.06
CA GLU A 68 -5.51 -25.32 10.32
C GLU A 68 -4.77 -24.00 10.06
N PRO A 69 -5.47 -22.87 9.86
CA PRO A 69 -4.87 -21.71 9.23
C PRO A 69 -4.17 -20.86 10.28
N THR A 70 -3.04 -21.36 10.74
CA THR A 70 -2.19 -20.71 11.73
C THR A 70 -1.43 -19.55 11.11
N ALA A 71 -1.24 -18.50 11.90
CA ALA A 71 -0.49 -17.32 11.48
C ALA A 71 0.64 -17.00 12.45
N ALA A 72 1.78 -16.59 11.91
CA ALA A 72 2.93 -16.10 12.66
C ALA A 72 2.67 -14.68 13.18
N GLY A 73 2.15 -13.78 12.33
CA GLY A 73 1.83 -12.42 12.73
C GLY A 73 0.52 -12.33 13.50
N ILE A 74 -0.61 -12.42 12.78
CA ILE A 74 -1.95 -12.22 13.34
C ILE A 74 -2.86 -13.41 13.01
N TYR A 75 -3.35 -14.09 14.04
CA TYR A 75 -4.39 -15.12 13.89
C TYR A 75 -5.75 -14.52 14.25
N GLY A 76 -6.58 -14.29 13.24
CA GLY A 76 -7.89 -13.63 13.33
C GLY A 76 -9.01 -14.51 13.88
N ALA A 77 -8.90 -15.84 13.80
CA ALA A 77 -9.90 -16.79 14.30
C ALA A 77 -11.35 -16.56 13.81
N GLY A 78 -11.52 -15.97 12.62
CA GLY A 78 -12.81 -15.58 12.06
C GLY A 78 -13.40 -14.29 12.65
N SER A 79 -12.60 -13.51 13.37
CA SER A 79 -13.06 -12.24 13.96
C SER A 79 -13.28 -11.15 12.91
N SER A 80 -14.14 -10.19 13.24
CA SER A 80 -14.35 -8.97 12.45
C SER A 80 -13.57 -7.77 13.00
N ALA A 81 -12.51 -8.01 13.79
CA ALA A 81 -11.70 -6.96 14.39
C ALA A 81 -10.96 -6.12 13.34
N SER A 82 -10.90 -4.81 13.54
CA SER A 82 -10.16 -3.90 12.66
C SER A 82 -8.68 -3.81 13.06
N ILE A 83 -7.79 -3.90 12.08
CA ILE A 83 -6.35 -3.68 12.22
C ILE A 83 -5.97 -2.43 11.45
N ARG A 84 -5.37 -1.45 12.13
CA ARG A 84 -5.06 -0.15 11.53
C ARG A 84 -3.68 0.35 11.88
N ASN A 85 -3.00 1.03 10.96
CA ASN A 85 -1.75 1.75 11.26
C ASN A 85 -0.69 0.87 11.96
N CYS A 86 -0.60 -0.40 11.59
CA CYS A 86 0.35 -1.35 12.17
C CYS A 86 1.48 -1.65 11.19
N ILE A 87 2.66 -1.99 11.72
CA ILE A 87 3.75 -2.59 10.94
C ILE A 87 3.75 -4.08 11.29
N ILE A 88 3.46 -4.95 10.35
CA ILE A 88 3.53 -6.41 10.53
C ILE A 88 4.75 -6.91 9.79
N ALA A 89 5.84 -7.17 10.52
CA ALA A 89 7.12 -7.42 9.89
C ALA A 89 7.90 -8.56 10.52
N GLU A 90 8.79 -9.18 9.74
CA GLU A 90 9.71 -10.22 10.22
C GLU A 90 8.98 -11.35 10.99
N ASN A 91 7.83 -11.77 10.46
CA ASN A 91 7.14 -12.98 10.92
C ASN A 91 7.51 -14.14 10.00
N HIS A 92 7.82 -15.29 10.59
CA HIS A 92 8.53 -16.36 9.91
C HIS A 92 7.74 -17.66 9.87
N ASP A 93 7.89 -18.32 8.73
CA ASP A 93 7.53 -19.69 8.41
C ASP A 93 6.02 -20.02 8.44
N GLY A 94 5.20 -19.24 9.15
CA GLY A 94 3.73 -19.27 9.14
C GLY A 94 3.09 -18.32 8.11
N THR A 95 1.76 -18.36 8.00
CA THR A 95 1.01 -17.30 7.31
C THR A 95 1.19 -15.97 8.05
N THR A 96 1.28 -14.84 7.36
CA THR A 96 1.46 -13.55 8.08
C THR A 96 0.21 -13.15 8.84
N ILE A 97 -0.94 -13.11 8.16
CA ILE A 97 -2.27 -12.84 8.75
C ILE A 97 -3.26 -13.87 8.21
N SER A 98 -4.02 -14.52 9.10
CA SER A 98 -5.01 -15.53 8.71
C SER A 98 -6.37 -15.34 9.39
N ASN A 99 -7.45 -15.72 8.70
CA ASN A 99 -8.82 -15.79 9.21
C ASN A 99 -9.29 -14.48 9.87
N LEU A 100 -9.05 -13.34 9.23
CA LEU A 100 -9.46 -12.04 9.74
C LEU A 100 -10.49 -11.43 8.78
N HIS A 101 -11.75 -11.37 9.20
CA HIS A 101 -12.85 -10.84 8.38
C HIS A 101 -13.15 -9.36 8.69
N GLY A 102 -12.35 -8.73 9.55
CA GLY A 102 -12.38 -7.28 9.77
C GLY A 102 -11.39 -6.54 8.88
N ASP A 103 -11.47 -5.21 8.88
CA ASP A 103 -10.68 -4.37 7.98
C ASP A 103 -9.18 -4.40 8.33
N ILE A 104 -8.34 -4.45 7.30
CA ILE A 104 -6.88 -4.26 7.38
C ILE A 104 -6.56 -2.98 6.62
N LEU A 105 -6.31 -1.88 7.35
CA LEU A 105 -6.14 -0.55 6.77
C LEU A 105 -4.82 0.10 7.16
N TYR A 106 -4.17 0.78 6.23
CA TYR A 106 -2.98 1.58 6.53
C TYR A 106 -1.88 0.78 7.24
N CYS A 107 -1.74 -0.51 6.93
CA CYS A 107 -0.73 -1.38 7.52
C CYS A 107 0.46 -1.57 6.57
N ASP A 108 1.65 -1.68 7.15
CA ASP A 108 2.87 -2.00 6.41
C ASP A 108 3.23 -3.46 6.72
N ILE A 109 3.09 -4.34 5.73
CA ILE A 109 3.32 -5.78 5.82
C ILE A 109 4.64 -6.08 5.12
N LEU A 110 5.72 -6.21 5.90
CA LEU A 110 7.09 -6.10 5.41
C LEU A 110 7.93 -7.32 5.78
N TYR A 111 8.74 -7.84 4.86
CA TYR A 111 9.79 -8.84 5.21
C TYR A 111 9.27 -10.12 5.89
N ASN A 112 8.00 -10.48 5.70
CA ASN A 112 7.46 -11.71 6.26
C ASN A 112 7.82 -12.90 5.38
N THR A 113 8.11 -14.05 5.98
CA THR A 113 8.47 -15.28 5.27
C THR A 113 7.47 -16.39 5.57
N SER A 114 7.02 -17.10 4.55
CA SER A 114 6.13 -18.28 4.67
C SER A 114 6.73 -19.48 3.94
N LEU A 115 8.02 -19.74 4.20
CA LEU A 115 8.87 -20.62 3.39
C LEU A 115 8.68 -22.12 3.65
N THR A 116 8.11 -22.50 4.79
CA THR A 116 7.98 -23.89 5.20
C THR A 116 6.56 -24.40 4.99
N VAL A 117 6.37 -25.14 3.88
CA VAL A 117 5.47 -26.29 3.67
C VAL A 117 4.01 -26.19 4.17
N ALA A 118 3.08 -26.54 3.26
CA ALA A 118 1.62 -26.34 3.31
C ALA A 118 1.22 -24.87 3.17
N ASP A 119 0.64 -24.50 2.02
CA ASP A 119 -0.40 -23.48 1.80
C ASP A 119 -0.37 -22.12 2.54
N ARG A 120 0.75 -21.77 3.16
CA ARG A 120 0.99 -20.55 3.92
C ARG A 120 1.41 -19.42 3.00
N VAL A 121 0.89 -18.26 3.32
CA VAL A 121 0.87 -17.08 2.45
C VAL A 121 0.97 -15.82 3.30
N THR A 122 0.94 -14.64 2.70
CA THR A 122 0.91 -13.40 3.49
C THR A 122 -0.49 -13.17 4.08
N LEU A 123 -1.53 -13.20 3.24
CA LEU A 123 -2.93 -13.12 3.69
C LEU A 123 -3.68 -14.39 3.33
N TYR A 124 -4.32 -15.00 4.32
CA TYR A 124 -5.15 -16.18 4.14
C TYR A 124 -6.56 -15.96 4.71
N ASN A 125 -7.61 -16.18 3.92
CA ASN A 125 -8.99 -16.14 4.39
C ASN A 125 -9.31 -14.82 5.12
N CYS A 126 -8.99 -13.70 4.47
CA CYS A 126 -9.21 -12.36 5.00
C CYS A 126 -10.24 -11.61 4.14
N ASP A 127 -11.44 -11.40 4.68
CA ASP A 127 -12.60 -10.94 3.90
C ASP A 127 -13.04 -9.50 4.20
N GLY A 128 -12.41 -8.86 5.18
CA GLY A 128 -12.62 -7.43 5.42
C GLY A 128 -12.02 -6.58 4.30
N ARG A 129 -12.17 -5.26 4.41
CA ARG A 129 -11.52 -4.35 3.45
C ARG A 129 -10.01 -4.35 3.68
N ILE A 130 -9.25 -4.67 2.64
CA ILE A 130 -7.80 -4.63 2.61
C ILE A 130 -7.43 -3.40 1.79
N ALA A 131 -7.17 -2.27 2.47
CA ALA A 131 -6.91 -1.02 1.76
C ALA A 131 -5.82 -0.14 2.36
N TYR A 132 -5.16 0.63 1.49
CA TYR A 132 -4.08 1.56 1.88
C TYR A 132 -2.92 0.85 2.57
N ASN A 133 -2.67 -0.42 2.27
CA ASN A 133 -1.58 -1.17 2.86
C ASN A 133 -0.38 -1.23 1.92
N LEU A 134 0.81 -1.30 2.51
CA LEU A 134 2.06 -1.60 1.80
C LEU A 134 2.42 -3.07 2.04
N PHE A 135 2.50 -3.86 0.99
CA PHE A 135 3.03 -5.23 1.03
C PHE A 135 4.37 -5.23 0.31
N GLU A 136 5.47 -5.24 1.06
CA GLU A 136 6.79 -5.11 0.48
C GLU A 136 7.78 -6.16 1.00
N ASP A 137 8.59 -6.70 0.07
CA ASP A 137 9.66 -7.64 0.36
C ASP A 137 9.22 -8.90 1.15
N ASN A 138 7.96 -9.32 1.01
CA ASN A 138 7.48 -10.57 1.59
C ASN A 138 7.86 -11.76 0.71
N ILE A 139 8.09 -12.91 1.34
CA ILE A 139 8.49 -14.15 0.66
C ILE A 139 7.49 -15.26 0.99
N THR A 140 6.79 -15.79 0.00
CA THR A 140 5.85 -16.92 0.18
C THR A 140 6.39 -18.21 -0.45
N GLY A 141 6.26 -19.33 0.26
CA GLY A 141 6.83 -20.63 -0.13
C GLY A 141 5.84 -21.65 -0.68
N ALA A 142 4.53 -21.36 -0.76
CA ALA A 142 3.49 -22.35 -1.04
C ALA A 142 2.92 -22.27 -2.48
N ASN A 143 2.12 -23.26 -2.91
CA ASN A 143 1.48 -23.30 -4.24
C ASN A 143 0.40 -22.24 -4.48
N ARG A 144 0.32 -21.24 -3.61
CA ARG A 144 -0.75 -20.23 -3.49
C ARG A 144 -0.14 -18.84 -3.60
N GLY A 145 -1.01 -17.84 -3.74
CA GLY A 145 -0.58 -16.48 -3.94
C GLY A 145 -0.12 -15.75 -2.68
N LEU A 146 0.26 -14.48 -2.82
CA LEU A 146 0.49 -13.60 -1.66
C LEU A 146 -0.78 -13.49 -0.79
N VAL A 147 -1.92 -13.32 -1.48
CA VAL A 147 -3.26 -13.17 -0.96
C VAL A 147 -4.10 -14.33 -1.47
N THR A 148 -4.65 -15.12 -0.57
CA THR A 148 -5.36 -16.36 -0.88
C THR A 148 -6.64 -16.49 -0.07
N GLU A 149 -7.69 -17.03 -0.71
CA GLU A 149 -9.01 -17.23 -0.10
C GLU A 149 -9.62 -15.93 0.48
N CYS A 150 -9.25 -14.78 -0.07
CA CYS A 150 -9.81 -13.50 0.33
C CYS A 150 -10.93 -13.10 -0.64
N SER A 151 -12.10 -12.74 -0.11
CA SER A 151 -13.28 -12.31 -0.89
C SER A 151 -13.65 -10.84 -0.70
N GLY A 152 -12.91 -10.13 0.16
CA GLY A 152 -13.14 -8.73 0.46
C GLY A 152 -12.76 -7.76 -0.67
N LEU A 153 -12.92 -6.46 -0.39
CA LEU A 153 -12.45 -5.39 -1.25
C LEU A 153 -10.95 -5.15 -1.02
N ILE A 154 -10.14 -5.34 -2.07
CA ILE A 154 -8.70 -5.10 -2.07
C ILE A 154 -8.43 -3.86 -2.91
N GLU A 155 -8.21 -2.72 -2.26
CA GLU A 155 -8.05 -1.45 -2.97
C GLU A 155 -6.98 -0.51 -2.44
N ASN A 156 -6.40 0.31 -3.32
CA ASN A 156 -5.39 1.30 -2.93
C ASN A 156 -4.23 0.70 -2.14
N ASN A 157 -3.80 -0.53 -2.44
CA ASN A 157 -2.60 -1.09 -1.84
C ASN A 157 -1.40 -0.89 -2.77
N ILE A 158 -0.22 -0.81 -2.17
CA ILE A 158 1.05 -0.94 -2.88
C ILE A 158 1.56 -2.34 -2.58
N ILE A 159 1.72 -3.17 -3.61
CA ILE A 159 2.19 -4.55 -3.51
C ILE A 159 3.45 -4.64 -4.34
N ALA A 160 4.60 -4.54 -3.68
CA ALA A 160 5.86 -4.37 -4.36
C ALA A 160 6.93 -5.37 -3.91
N ASN A 161 7.79 -5.80 -4.84
CA ASN A 161 9.03 -6.49 -4.51
C ASN A 161 8.85 -7.83 -3.75
N ASN A 162 7.65 -8.41 -3.78
CA ASN A 162 7.38 -9.68 -3.10
C ASN A 162 7.89 -10.85 -3.96
N ILE A 163 8.45 -11.87 -3.30
CA ILE A 163 8.89 -13.11 -3.93
C ILE A 163 7.88 -14.20 -3.59
N LEU A 164 7.16 -14.65 -4.60
CA LEU A 164 6.01 -15.53 -4.47
C LEU A 164 6.28 -16.82 -5.21
N ASN A 165 5.66 -17.91 -4.77
CA ASN A 165 5.68 -19.13 -5.56
C ASN A 165 4.59 -19.19 -6.63
N ALA A 166 3.39 -18.63 -6.38
CA ALA A 166 2.32 -18.48 -7.38
C ALA A 166 1.98 -16.99 -7.64
N GLY A 167 0.78 -16.68 -8.12
CA GLY A 167 0.35 -15.30 -8.40
C GLY A 167 0.25 -14.42 -7.15
N ILE A 168 -0.15 -13.15 -7.26
CA ILE A 168 -0.39 -12.34 -6.05
C ILE A 168 -1.74 -12.70 -5.45
N PHE A 169 -2.80 -12.71 -6.26
CA PHE A 169 -4.16 -12.98 -5.80
C PHE A 169 -4.64 -14.39 -6.13
N ASP A 170 -3.77 -15.39 -6.06
CA ASP A 170 -4.01 -16.76 -6.55
C ASP A 170 -4.69 -17.68 -5.51
N TYR A 171 -5.55 -18.60 -5.98
CA TYR A 171 -6.25 -19.65 -5.24
C TYR A 171 -7.51 -19.19 -4.47
N TYR A 172 -8.71 -19.51 -5.01
CA TYR A 172 -10.03 -19.27 -4.40
C TYR A 172 -10.28 -17.82 -3.92
N ASN A 173 -9.68 -16.84 -4.59
CA ASN A 173 -9.95 -15.43 -4.30
C ASN A 173 -11.11 -14.95 -5.18
N ASP A 174 -12.25 -14.61 -4.59
CA ASP A 174 -13.40 -13.97 -5.26
C ASP A 174 -13.45 -12.45 -4.97
N ALA A 175 -12.28 -11.85 -4.76
CA ALA A 175 -12.15 -10.45 -4.34
C ALA A 175 -12.46 -9.46 -5.47
N VAL A 176 -12.81 -8.23 -5.08
CA VAL A 176 -12.75 -7.07 -5.96
C VAL A 176 -11.39 -6.40 -5.76
N VAL A 177 -10.52 -6.48 -6.78
CA VAL A 177 -9.16 -5.96 -6.77
C VAL A 177 -9.08 -4.71 -7.64
N ARG A 178 -8.86 -3.54 -7.04
CA ARG A 178 -8.88 -2.27 -7.76
C ARG A 178 -7.96 -1.17 -7.22
N TYR A 179 -7.47 -0.29 -8.08
CA TYR A 179 -6.62 0.84 -7.69
C TYR A 179 -5.37 0.44 -6.91
N ASN A 180 -4.88 -0.78 -7.11
CA ASN A 180 -3.63 -1.22 -6.51
C ASN A 180 -2.46 -0.90 -7.43
N THR A 181 -1.32 -0.55 -6.84
CA THR A 181 -0.04 -0.50 -7.54
C THR A 181 0.72 -1.79 -7.25
N ILE A 182 0.93 -2.59 -8.28
CA ILE A 182 1.50 -3.93 -8.21
C ILE A 182 2.79 -3.94 -9.01
N TYR A 183 3.92 -3.90 -8.30
CA TYR A 183 5.21 -3.57 -8.88
C TYR A 183 6.29 -4.59 -8.57
N ARG A 184 6.98 -5.11 -9.60
CA ARG A 184 8.21 -5.91 -9.43
C ARG A 184 8.09 -7.11 -8.48
N ASN A 185 6.92 -7.73 -8.42
CA ASN A 185 6.72 -9.00 -7.74
C ASN A 185 7.23 -10.15 -8.63
N ILE A 186 7.85 -11.14 -7.99
CA ILE A 186 8.50 -12.26 -8.65
C ILE A 186 7.75 -13.54 -8.32
N ASN A 187 7.14 -14.17 -9.32
CA ASN A 187 6.49 -15.48 -9.16
C ASN A 187 7.46 -16.58 -9.64
N THR A 188 7.74 -17.59 -8.82
CA THR A 188 8.63 -18.71 -9.22
C THR A 188 7.92 -19.75 -10.07
N ARG A 189 6.58 -19.76 -10.11
CA ARG A 189 5.76 -20.47 -11.10
C ARG A 189 5.24 -19.48 -12.14
N PRO A 190 5.01 -19.92 -13.39
CA PRO A 190 4.46 -19.07 -14.45
C PRO A 190 2.94 -18.85 -14.28
N THR A 191 2.50 -18.37 -13.11
CA THR A 191 1.13 -17.93 -12.85
C THR A 191 1.10 -16.39 -12.73
N PHE A 192 -0.01 -15.77 -13.10
CA PHE A 192 -0.14 -14.32 -13.23
C PHE A 192 -0.12 -13.61 -11.88
N SER A 193 0.45 -12.42 -11.82
CA SER A 193 0.35 -11.53 -10.66
C SER A 193 -1.10 -11.25 -10.26
N GLY A 194 -2.03 -11.02 -11.17
CA GLY A 194 -3.43 -10.66 -10.86
C GLY A 194 -4.46 -11.80 -10.82
N ASN A 195 -4.09 -13.02 -10.40
CA ASN A 195 -4.91 -14.25 -10.54
C ASN A 195 -6.16 -14.34 -9.63
N VAL A 196 -7.12 -13.42 -9.73
CA VAL A 196 -8.41 -13.59 -9.03
C VAL A 196 -9.16 -14.77 -9.65
N ASP A 197 -9.49 -15.79 -8.85
CA ASP A 197 -10.18 -17.01 -9.29
C ASP A 197 -11.72 -16.86 -9.15
N ASP A 198 -12.49 -17.83 -9.67
CA ASP A 198 -13.89 -18.11 -9.28
C ASP A 198 -14.96 -16.99 -9.33
N GLY A 199 -14.70 -15.85 -9.98
CA GLY A 199 -15.71 -14.81 -10.21
C GLY A 199 -15.33 -13.40 -9.80
N GLY A 200 -14.13 -13.21 -9.22
CA GLY A 200 -13.69 -11.91 -8.75
C GLY A 200 -13.38 -10.92 -9.88
N THR A 201 -13.20 -9.65 -9.50
CA THR A 201 -13.07 -8.53 -10.44
C THR A 201 -11.69 -7.90 -10.35
N TYR A 202 -11.06 -7.63 -11.49
CA TYR A 202 -9.75 -6.99 -11.56
C TYR A 202 -9.81 -5.73 -12.44
N ILE A 203 -9.81 -4.56 -11.82
CA ILE A 203 -10.11 -3.29 -12.50
C ILE A 203 -9.25 -2.13 -12.02
N SER A 204 -8.83 -1.24 -12.93
CA SER A 204 -8.11 0.00 -12.57
C SER A 204 -6.83 -0.23 -11.75
N ASN A 205 -6.04 -1.26 -12.07
CA ASN A 205 -4.77 -1.53 -11.39
C ASN A 205 -3.56 -1.11 -12.24
N ILE A 206 -2.43 -0.86 -11.58
CA ILE A 206 -1.12 -0.76 -12.22
C ILE A 206 -0.40 -2.09 -11.99
N ASP A 207 -0.23 -2.91 -13.02
CA ASP A 207 0.47 -4.21 -12.96
C ASP A 207 1.77 -4.13 -13.78
N TRP A 208 2.83 -3.63 -13.15
CA TRP A 208 4.05 -3.25 -13.85
C TRP A 208 5.31 -3.94 -13.33
N ASN A 209 6.19 -4.34 -14.25
CA ASN A 209 7.48 -4.96 -13.97
C ASN A 209 7.44 -6.28 -13.18
N ASN A 210 6.28 -6.94 -13.10
CA ASN A 210 6.16 -8.25 -12.45
C ASN A 210 6.74 -9.37 -13.34
N ALA A 211 7.35 -10.39 -12.71
CA ALA A 211 8.10 -11.44 -13.42
C ALA A 211 7.23 -12.29 -14.36
N VAL A 212 5.93 -12.41 -14.08
CA VAL A 212 4.96 -13.09 -14.93
C VAL A 212 3.77 -12.16 -15.12
N SER A 213 3.55 -11.72 -16.36
CA SER A 213 2.44 -10.84 -16.76
C SER A 213 1.60 -11.53 -17.83
N GLY A 214 0.27 -11.57 -17.66
CA GLY A 214 -0.70 -12.14 -18.59
C GLY A 214 -1.93 -12.73 -17.89
N ALA A 215 -3.14 -12.51 -18.41
CA ALA A 215 -4.38 -12.93 -17.74
C ALA A 215 -4.66 -14.44 -17.88
N ASP A 216 -5.24 -15.05 -16.83
CA ASP A 216 -5.90 -16.35 -16.96
C ASP A 216 -7.03 -16.25 -18.01
N PRO A 217 -7.15 -17.19 -18.97
CA PRO A 217 -8.28 -17.27 -19.88
C PRO A 217 -9.62 -17.46 -19.15
N GLY A 218 -10.16 -16.37 -18.61
CA GLY A 218 -11.43 -16.32 -17.87
C GLY A 218 -11.64 -15.03 -17.08
N LEU A 219 -10.57 -14.32 -16.73
CA LEU A 219 -10.64 -13.09 -15.94
C LEU A 219 -11.01 -11.87 -16.81
N ASP A 220 -12.03 -11.11 -16.41
CA ASP A 220 -12.39 -9.83 -17.05
C ASP A 220 -11.54 -8.71 -16.45
N VAL A 221 -10.40 -8.44 -17.07
CA VAL A 221 -9.49 -7.36 -16.67
C VAL A 221 -9.87 -6.08 -17.42
N THR A 222 -10.09 -4.99 -16.70
CA THR A 222 -10.43 -3.69 -17.33
C THR A 222 -9.65 -2.52 -16.71
N TYR A 223 -9.48 -1.44 -17.49
CA TYR A 223 -8.81 -0.20 -17.08
C TYR A 223 -7.42 -0.38 -16.45
N THR A 224 -6.74 -1.48 -16.75
CA THR A 224 -5.48 -1.87 -16.10
C THR A 224 -4.31 -1.63 -17.06
N ILE A 225 -3.24 -1.05 -16.54
CA ILE A 225 -1.98 -0.92 -17.30
C ILE A 225 -1.07 -2.11 -16.99
N SER A 226 -0.39 -2.66 -18.00
CA SER A 226 0.60 -3.71 -17.78
C SER A 226 1.73 -3.81 -18.81
N ASN A 227 2.72 -4.65 -18.52
CA ASN A 227 3.85 -4.99 -19.40
C ASN A 227 3.44 -5.73 -20.68
N VAL A 228 2.23 -6.28 -20.72
CA VAL A 228 1.74 -7.15 -21.80
C VAL A 228 0.39 -6.67 -22.30
N SER A 229 0.01 -7.12 -23.49
CA SER A 229 -1.32 -6.84 -24.02
C SER A 229 -2.34 -7.73 -23.32
N ILE A 230 -3.16 -7.16 -22.43
CA ILE A 230 -4.28 -7.84 -21.79
C ILE A 230 -5.59 -7.45 -22.51
N PRO A 231 -6.34 -8.41 -23.08
CA PRO A 231 -7.66 -8.12 -23.65
C PRO A 231 -8.60 -7.55 -22.59
N GLY A 232 -9.45 -6.59 -22.97
CA GLY A 232 -10.41 -5.99 -22.06
C GLY A 232 -10.62 -4.50 -22.34
N THR A 233 -11.65 -3.93 -21.75
CA THR A 233 -11.98 -2.50 -21.93
C THR A 233 -10.98 -1.63 -21.17
N GLY A 234 -10.45 -0.59 -21.82
CA GLY A 234 -9.62 0.42 -21.15
C GLY A 234 -8.24 -0.06 -20.71
N ASN A 235 -7.84 -1.30 -21.01
CA ASN A 235 -6.50 -1.79 -20.67
C ASN A 235 -5.44 -1.10 -21.52
N ILE A 236 -4.30 -0.83 -20.90
CA ILE A 236 -3.17 -0.14 -21.52
C ILE A 236 -1.96 -1.08 -21.48
N MET A 237 -1.27 -1.22 -22.62
CA MET A 237 0.05 -1.83 -22.65
C MET A 237 1.08 -0.71 -22.79
N GLY A 238 1.83 -0.42 -21.73
CA GLY A 238 2.78 0.69 -21.71
C GLY A 238 3.32 0.98 -20.32
N ASP A 239 4.33 1.83 -20.27
CA ASP A 239 4.96 2.26 -19.03
C ASP A 239 4.04 3.20 -18.24
N PRO A 240 3.69 2.90 -16.97
CA PRO A 240 2.90 3.79 -16.12
C PRO A 240 3.61 5.08 -15.74
N MET A 241 4.92 5.21 -15.99
CA MET A 241 5.72 6.39 -15.63
C MET A 241 5.66 6.69 -14.13
N LEU A 242 5.97 5.69 -13.30
CA LEU A 242 6.16 5.86 -11.85
C LEU A 242 7.41 6.70 -11.59
N ALA A 243 7.36 7.60 -10.59
CA ALA A 243 8.40 8.60 -10.34
C ALA A 243 9.75 8.01 -9.88
N ASP A 244 9.76 7.28 -8.77
CA ASP A 244 10.96 6.61 -8.24
C ASP A 244 10.59 5.32 -7.46
N PRO A 245 10.06 4.30 -8.16
CA PRO A 245 9.54 3.11 -7.51
C PRO A 245 10.64 2.25 -6.84
N ASP A 246 11.91 2.40 -7.25
CA ASP A 246 13.04 1.72 -6.60
C ASP A 246 13.31 2.26 -5.19
N ASN A 247 12.85 3.48 -4.88
CA ASN A 247 12.95 4.11 -3.56
C ASN A 247 11.59 4.30 -2.87
N GLY A 248 10.55 3.61 -3.36
CA GLY A 248 9.21 3.62 -2.74
C GLY A 248 8.28 4.76 -3.20
N ASP A 249 8.68 5.56 -4.19
CA ASP A 249 7.80 6.58 -4.78
C ASP A 249 7.05 6.02 -5.99
N TYR A 250 5.81 5.61 -5.73
CA TYR A 250 4.90 5.05 -6.72
C TYR A 250 3.96 6.10 -7.33
N THR A 251 4.28 7.39 -7.21
CA THR A 251 3.44 8.44 -7.78
C THR A 251 3.61 8.52 -9.31
N LEU A 252 2.55 8.95 -10.00
CA LEU A 252 2.56 9.05 -11.46
C LEU A 252 3.21 10.36 -11.89
N LEU A 253 4.16 10.28 -12.83
CA LEU A 253 4.75 11.44 -13.47
C LEU A 253 3.75 12.13 -14.42
N PRO A 254 3.90 13.45 -14.65
CA PRO A 254 3.15 14.16 -15.68
C PRO A 254 3.30 13.49 -17.06
N GLY A 255 2.18 13.29 -17.74
CA GLY A 255 2.14 12.61 -19.03
C GLY A 255 2.06 11.09 -18.96
N SER A 256 1.98 10.52 -17.75
CA SER A 256 1.66 9.11 -17.55
C SER A 256 0.39 8.72 -18.33
N PRO A 257 0.39 7.58 -19.04
CA PRO A 257 -0.79 7.09 -19.73
C PRO A 257 -1.91 6.65 -18.77
N CYS A 258 -1.64 6.59 -17.46
CA CYS A 258 -2.62 6.23 -16.43
C CYS A 258 -3.46 7.42 -15.94
N LEU A 259 -3.07 8.65 -16.28
CA LEU A 259 -3.79 9.85 -15.86
C LEU A 259 -5.15 9.91 -16.57
N ASP A 260 -6.22 10.07 -15.79
CA ASP A 260 -7.60 10.19 -16.25
C ASP A 260 -8.12 9.01 -17.09
N THR A 261 -7.54 7.81 -16.91
CA THR A 261 -7.94 6.61 -17.67
C THR A 261 -8.63 5.53 -16.86
N ALA A 262 -8.65 5.64 -15.53
CA ALA A 262 -9.30 4.65 -14.67
C ALA A 262 -10.83 4.70 -14.78
N ASP A 263 -11.51 3.65 -14.33
CA ASP A 263 -12.97 3.67 -14.14
C ASP A 263 -13.39 4.82 -13.20
N ASN A 264 -14.50 5.49 -13.49
CA ASN A 264 -14.95 6.65 -12.70
C ASN A 264 -16.17 6.37 -11.81
N VAL A 265 -16.66 5.13 -11.78
CA VAL A 265 -17.91 4.78 -11.09
C VAL A 265 -17.65 4.42 -9.62
N ASN A 266 -16.55 3.73 -9.33
CA ASN A 266 -16.24 3.27 -7.97
C ASN A 266 -14.77 3.50 -7.59
N HIS A 267 -14.31 4.75 -7.71
CA HIS A 267 -12.98 5.13 -7.26
C HIS A 267 -12.95 5.37 -5.74
N PRO A 268 -11.80 5.16 -5.08
CA PRO A 268 -11.60 5.55 -3.69
C PRO A 268 -11.63 7.08 -3.54
N SER A 269 -12.03 7.55 -2.35
CA SER A 269 -12.10 8.99 -2.04
C SER A 269 -10.74 9.64 -1.87
N ASP A 270 -9.70 8.84 -1.63
CA ASP A 270 -8.35 9.28 -1.32
C ASP A 270 -7.36 8.37 -2.07
N ASP A 271 -6.17 8.87 -2.40
CA ASP A 271 -5.05 8.05 -2.87
C ASP A 271 -4.28 7.42 -1.71
N PHE A 272 -3.22 6.68 -2.02
CA PHE A 272 -2.44 5.93 -1.02
C PHE A 272 -1.91 6.79 0.12
N VAL A 273 -1.53 8.05 -0.16
CA VAL A 273 -0.96 8.97 0.83
C VAL A 273 -2.02 9.87 1.47
N GLY A 274 -3.30 9.73 1.07
CA GLY A 274 -4.43 10.40 1.68
C GLY A 274 -4.93 11.65 0.94
N ASN A 275 -4.44 11.94 -0.28
CA ASN A 275 -4.95 13.07 -1.05
C ASN A 275 -6.29 12.73 -1.70
N LYS A 276 -7.22 13.68 -1.76
CA LYS A 276 -8.57 13.45 -2.31
C LYS A 276 -8.54 13.01 -3.78
N ARG A 277 -9.45 12.11 -4.17
CA ARG A 277 -9.67 11.60 -5.54
C ARG A 277 -11.18 11.41 -5.83
N PRO A 278 -11.65 11.63 -7.08
CA PRO A 278 -10.87 11.98 -8.27
C PRO A 278 -10.62 13.50 -8.30
N VAL A 279 -9.57 13.89 -9.01
CA VAL A 279 -9.14 15.28 -9.16
C VAL A 279 -9.38 15.63 -10.62
N ASP A 280 -10.43 16.39 -10.92
CA ASP A 280 -10.75 16.77 -12.31
C ASP A 280 -9.79 17.86 -12.79
N MET A 281 -8.73 17.47 -13.49
CA MET A 281 -7.76 18.40 -14.07
C MET A 281 -8.28 19.14 -15.32
N THR A 282 -9.51 18.87 -15.80
CA THR A 282 -10.02 19.47 -17.05
C THR A 282 -10.47 20.93 -16.91
N ASN A 283 -10.60 21.46 -15.69
CA ASN A 283 -10.90 22.87 -15.43
C ASN A 283 -9.66 23.77 -15.20
N ARG A 284 -8.44 23.32 -15.57
CA ARG A 284 -7.23 24.15 -15.55
C ARG A 284 -7.21 25.33 -16.54
N GLN A 285 -8.34 25.64 -17.19
CA GLN A 285 -8.45 26.81 -18.07
C GLN A 285 -9.51 27.81 -17.60
N THR A 286 -8.98 28.90 -17.03
CA THR A 286 -9.49 30.29 -17.04
C THR A 286 -10.56 30.66 -16.00
N ASN A 287 -10.15 31.59 -15.11
CA ASN A 287 -10.97 32.46 -14.25
C ASN A 287 -11.59 31.86 -12.98
N LEU A 288 -10.76 31.55 -11.96
CA LEU A 288 -10.98 31.83 -10.53
C LEU A 288 -9.84 31.21 -9.67
N LEU A 289 -8.59 31.65 -9.88
CA LEU A 289 -7.51 31.36 -8.92
C LEU A 289 -7.61 32.38 -7.78
N MET A 290 -7.68 31.88 -6.54
CA MET A 290 -7.57 32.71 -5.34
C MET A 290 -6.23 33.45 -5.38
N PRO A 291 -6.20 34.79 -5.42
CA PRO A 291 -4.93 35.52 -5.42
C PRO A 291 -4.11 35.15 -4.19
N GLY A 292 -2.81 34.91 -4.37
CA GLY A 292 -1.93 34.47 -3.28
C GLY A 292 -1.75 32.95 -3.16
N ASN A 293 -2.60 32.13 -3.79
CA ASN A 293 -2.40 30.69 -3.93
C ASN A 293 -1.48 30.42 -5.14
N ILE A 294 -0.18 30.47 -4.87
CA ILE A 294 0.95 30.29 -5.80
C ILE A 294 1.26 28.79 -5.99
N SER A 295 1.14 27.98 -4.94
CA SER A 295 1.29 26.51 -4.99
C SER A 295 0.19 25.83 -5.81
N LEU A 296 -0.94 26.53 -5.98
CA LEU A 296 -2.16 26.08 -6.66
C LEU A 296 -2.85 24.92 -5.91
N ASP A 297 -2.75 24.91 -4.57
CA ASP A 297 -3.31 23.88 -3.68
C ASP A 297 -4.68 24.24 -3.06
N TYR A 298 -5.22 25.41 -3.41
CA TYR A 298 -6.53 25.95 -2.96
C TYR A 298 -6.55 26.51 -1.54
N THR A 299 -5.41 26.49 -0.87
CA THR A 299 -5.14 27.24 0.34
C THR A 299 -4.17 28.38 0.03
N VAL A 300 -4.05 29.33 0.97
CA VAL A 300 -2.92 30.24 0.99
C VAL A 300 -2.19 30.02 2.29
N ASP A 301 -1.04 29.33 2.25
CA ASP A 301 -0.32 28.94 3.44
C ASP A 301 1.21 28.97 3.25
N LEU A 302 1.93 28.22 4.08
CA LEU A 302 3.39 28.24 4.08
C LEU A 302 3.98 27.81 2.74
N ASP A 303 3.29 26.97 1.97
CA ASP A 303 3.81 26.47 0.69
C ASP A 303 3.88 27.60 -0.35
N ASP A 304 2.89 28.50 -0.37
CA ASP A 304 2.91 29.70 -1.22
C ASP A 304 4.03 30.67 -0.83
N ILE A 305 4.29 30.80 0.47
CA ILE A 305 5.39 31.62 0.97
C ILE A 305 6.74 31.04 0.57
N ILE A 306 6.90 29.72 0.62
CA ILE A 306 8.15 29.06 0.24
C ILE A 306 8.46 29.33 -1.23
N ILE A 307 7.48 29.14 -2.12
CA ILE A 307 7.66 29.41 -3.56
C ILE A 307 8.00 30.89 -3.81
N MET A 308 7.35 31.80 -3.09
CA MET A 308 7.64 33.23 -3.20
C MET A 308 9.04 33.58 -2.70
N ILE A 309 9.49 32.98 -1.59
CA ILE A 309 10.84 33.21 -1.04
C ILE A 309 11.91 32.65 -1.97
N ASP A 310 11.69 31.46 -2.54
CA ASP A 310 12.63 30.82 -3.46
C ASP A 310 12.82 31.61 -4.76
N ASN A 311 11.82 32.41 -5.13
CA ASN A 311 11.87 33.30 -6.28
C ASN A 311 12.00 34.79 -5.90
N TRP A 312 12.32 35.11 -4.64
CA TRP A 312 12.36 36.50 -4.16
C TRP A 312 13.39 37.36 -4.93
N LEU A 313 12.94 38.52 -5.42
CA LEU A 313 13.71 39.46 -6.25
C LEU A 313 14.20 38.88 -7.58
N ARG A 314 13.62 37.77 -8.02
CA ARG A 314 13.91 37.17 -9.32
C ARG A 314 13.28 38.04 -10.43
N THR A 315 13.99 38.19 -11.55
CA THR A 315 13.59 39.08 -12.66
C THR A 315 13.52 38.37 -14.03
N ASP A 316 13.68 37.05 -14.05
CA ASP A 316 13.60 36.19 -15.24
C ASP A 316 12.31 35.37 -15.24
N CYS A 317 11.25 35.94 -15.86
CA CYS A 317 9.90 35.39 -15.96
C CYS A 317 9.78 34.33 -17.11
N PRO A 318 8.97 33.24 -16.98
CA PRO A 318 7.87 33.02 -16.02
C PRO A 318 8.29 32.32 -14.74
N CYS A 319 8.19 33.03 -13.63
CA CYS A 319 8.64 32.68 -12.29
C CYS A 319 7.55 31.98 -11.48
N ASP A 320 7.19 30.77 -11.92
CA ASP A 320 6.36 29.79 -11.19
C ASP A 320 5.05 30.34 -10.59
N GLY A 321 4.51 31.42 -11.15
CA GLY A 321 3.26 32.04 -10.70
C GLY A 321 3.39 32.97 -9.49
N ALA A 322 4.59 33.27 -9.00
CA ALA A 322 4.80 34.12 -7.80
C ALA A 322 4.84 35.64 -8.09
N ASP A 323 4.98 36.05 -9.35
CA ASP A 323 4.84 37.44 -9.84
C ASP A 323 3.36 37.72 -10.11
N ILE A 324 2.64 38.11 -9.06
CA ILE A 324 1.18 38.18 -9.01
C ILE A 324 0.65 39.61 -8.97
N TYR A 325 1.53 40.59 -8.72
CA TYR A 325 1.17 42.00 -8.67
C TYR A 325 2.02 42.85 -9.64
N PRO A 326 1.39 43.76 -10.41
CA PRO A 326 -0.04 43.93 -10.60
C PRO A 326 -0.65 42.70 -11.29
N PRO A 327 -1.98 42.62 -11.49
CA PRO A 327 -2.56 41.50 -12.24
C PRO A 327 -1.87 41.28 -13.60
N GLY A 328 -1.19 40.14 -13.75
CA GLY A 328 -0.34 39.82 -14.90
C GLY A 328 1.17 39.95 -14.67
N GLY A 329 1.60 40.32 -13.47
CA GLY A 329 2.99 40.49 -13.04
C GLY A 329 3.65 41.77 -13.55
N ASP A 330 4.63 42.30 -12.81
CA ASP A 330 5.53 43.36 -13.30
C ASP A 330 6.92 42.86 -13.70
N GLY A 331 7.16 41.55 -13.58
CA GLY A 331 8.40 40.88 -13.92
C GLY A 331 9.41 40.86 -12.78
N VAL A 332 9.04 41.26 -11.56
CA VAL A 332 9.89 41.19 -10.37
C VAL A 332 9.06 40.69 -9.19
N ILE A 333 9.54 39.66 -8.49
CA ILE A 333 8.89 39.21 -7.25
C ILE A 333 9.38 40.06 -6.09
N ASP A 334 8.51 40.91 -5.55
CA ASP A 334 8.84 41.81 -4.47
C ASP A 334 7.75 41.91 -3.38
N LEU A 335 7.83 42.94 -2.55
CA LEU A 335 6.92 43.14 -1.42
C LEU A 335 5.47 43.39 -1.87
N MET A 336 5.25 43.82 -3.11
CA MET A 336 3.92 44.03 -3.66
C MET A 336 3.23 42.69 -3.98
N ASP A 337 3.98 41.69 -4.45
CA ASP A 337 3.48 40.32 -4.59
C ASP A 337 3.17 39.71 -3.24
N PHE A 338 4.10 39.86 -2.28
CA PHE A 338 3.90 39.37 -0.91
C PHE A 338 2.69 40.02 -0.24
N ASN A 339 2.43 41.30 -0.53
CA ASN A 339 1.23 41.96 -0.03
C ASN A 339 -0.04 41.26 -0.52
N VAL A 340 -0.12 40.88 -1.80
CA VAL A 340 -1.25 40.12 -2.34
C VAL A 340 -1.37 38.77 -1.62
N LEU A 341 -0.29 38.00 -1.49
CA LEU A 341 -0.33 36.73 -0.73
C LEU A 341 -0.85 36.93 0.70
N SER A 342 -0.34 37.95 1.40
CA SER A 342 -0.70 38.21 2.80
C SER A 342 -2.17 38.60 3.01
N GLU A 343 -2.82 39.19 1.99
CA GLU A 343 -4.24 39.54 2.04
C GLU A 343 -5.15 38.31 2.06
N TYR A 344 -4.65 37.18 1.57
CA TYR A 344 -5.36 35.91 1.49
C TYR A 344 -4.79 34.87 2.46
N TRP A 345 -3.89 35.24 3.38
CA TRP A 345 -3.28 34.29 4.31
C TRP A 345 -4.29 33.43 5.07
N LEU A 346 -4.13 32.11 4.99
CA LEU A 346 -4.99 31.06 5.55
C LEU A 346 -6.44 31.07 5.04
N THR A 347 -6.69 31.61 3.85
CA THR A 347 -7.97 31.41 3.18
C THR A 347 -8.00 30.05 2.48
N ASP A 348 -9.14 29.36 2.58
CA ASP A 348 -9.42 28.10 1.90
C ASP A 348 -10.64 28.26 0.98
N ASP A 349 -10.52 27.88 -0.29
CA ASP A 349 -11.70 27.64 -1.12
C ASP A 349 -12.00 26.14 -1.17
N ALA A 350 -12.62 25.65 -0.09
CA ALA A 350 -13.01 24.25 0.08
C ALA A 350 -14.03 23.75 -0.99
N THR A 351 -14.40 24.56 -1.97
CA THR A 351 -15.24 24.15 -3.10
C THR A 351 -14.46 23.75 -4.36
N PHE A 352 -13.12 23.86 -4.35
CA PHE A 352 -12.27 23.65 -5.53
C PHE A 352 -11.00 22.82 -5.28
N ASP A 353 -10.92 22.06 -4.19
CA ASP A 353 -9.78 21.19 -3.82
C ASP A 353 -9.46 20.14 -4.90
N ILE A 354 -8.46 20.43 -5.74
CA ILE A 354 -7.81 19.48 -6.66
C ILE A 354 -6.30 19.42 -6.37
N GLY A 355 -5.94 18.47 -5.49
CA GLY A 355 -4.60 18.24 -4.95
C GLY A 355 -3.39 18.48 -5.86
N ALA A 356 -2.39 19.14 -5.27
CA ALA A 356 -0.97 19.01 -5.57
C ALA A 356 -0.17 19.28 -4.27
N TYR A 357 0.71 18.33 -3.92
CA TYR A 357 1.95 18.40 -3.10
C TYR A 357 2.29 19.75 -2.41
N GLU A 358 2.60 19.83 -1.09
CA GLU A 358 3.73 19.19 -0.39
C GLU A 358 3.53 19.07 1.15
N LEU A 359 4.42 18.31 1.81
CA LEU A 359 4.83 18.41 3.22
C LEU A 359 3.76 18.35 4.35
N GLN A 360 3.13 17.18 4.54
CA GLN A 360 2.97 16.72 5.92
C GLN A 360 4.28 16.10 6.42
N SER A 361 5.09 16.97 7.05
CA SER A 361 6.04 16.57 8.06
C SER A 361 5.41 15.54 9.01
N ASN A 362 5.99 14.32 9.03
CA ASN A 362 5.78 13.21 9.98
C ASN A 362 4.97 11.97 9.54
N ASN A 363 4.96 11.58 8.26
CA ASN A 363 4.73 10.17 7.91
C ASN A 363 5.69 9.70 6.80
N LEU A 364 7.01 9.81 7.05
CA LEU A 364 8.01 8.98 6.39
C LEU A 364 7.66 7.50 6.68
N ARG A 365 6.81 6.90 5.85
CA ARG A 365 6.63 5.44 5.78
C ARG A 365 7.69 4.76 4.91
N PHE A 366 8.64 5.52 4.35
CA PHE A 366 9.75 4.98 3.58
C PHE A 366 11.09 5.33 4.23
N GLY A 367 11.89 4.30 4.50
CA GLY A 367 13.23 4.41 5.06
C GLY A 367 13.44 3.74 6.42
N LEU A 368 12.81 2.59 6.71
CA LEU A 368 13.46 1.66 7.63
C LEU A 368 14.79 1.25 6.98
N GLU A 369 15.89 1.57 7.67
CA GLU A 369 17.25 1.27 7.24
C GLU A 369 17.37 -0.17 6.73
N GLN A 370 17.38 -0.35 5.40
CA GLN A 370 17.78 -1.60 4.74
C GLN A 370 19.09 -2.15 5.33
N GLN A 371 19.96 -1.29 5.88
CA GLN A 371 21.22 -1.69 6.50
C GLN A 371 21.11 -2.35 7.89
N LYS A 372 20.08 -2.07 8.71
CA LYS A 372 19.96 -2.76 10.01
C LYS A 372 19.26 -4.10 9.87
N ILE A 373 18.25 -4.21 9.01
CA ILE A 373 17.49 -5.45 8.79
C ILE A 373 18.35 -6.48 8.03
N LEU A 374 19.14 -6.04 7.03
CA LEU A 374 20.12 -6.92 6.34
C LEU A 374 21.28 -7.38 7.25
N SER A 375 21.57 -6.68 8.35
CA SER A 375 22.65 -7.09 9.25
C SER A 375 22.32 -8.37 10.02
N ASN A 376 21.04 -8.64 10.29
CA ASN A 376 20.58 -9.90 10.90
C ASN A 376 20.46 -11.04 9.86
N PHE A 377 20.24 -10.73 8.58
CA PHE A 377 20.17 -11.72 7.50
C PHE A 377 21.53 -12.31 7.11
N ASN A 378 22.62 -11.56 7.30
CA ASN A 378 23.96 -12.03 6.93
C ASN A 378 24.51 -13.15 7.84
N GLU A 379 23.85 -13.47 8.96
CA GLU A 379 24.18 -14.66 9.75
C GLU A 379 23.60 -15.97 9.17
N PHE A 380 22.67 -15.89 8.20
CA PHE A 380 22.03 -17.06 7.57
C PHE A 380 22.61 -17.48 6.21
N ASN A 381 23.74 -16.90 5.78
CA ASN A 381 24.49 -17.36 4.59
C ASN A 381 25.26 -18.69 4.80
N GLY A 382 24.66 -19.64 5.51
CA GLY A 382 25.01 -21.05 5.50
C GLY A 382 24.12 -21.79 4.51
N GLU A 383 24.51 -21.81 3.23
CA GLU A 383 24.04 -22.74 2.19
C GLU A 383 22.53 -23.10 2.19
N VAL A 384 21.69 -22.24 1.61
CA VAL A 384 20.35 -22.66 1.15
C VAL A 384 20.53 -23.58 -0.06
N SER A 385 20.75 -24.86 0.22
CA SER A 385 20.67 -25.94 -0.76
C SER A 385 19.20 -26.28 -0.97
N VAL A 386 18.58 -25.75 -2.03
CA VAL A 386 17.23 -26.14 -2.46
C VAL A 386 17.24 -27.61 -2.88
N TYR A 387 16.78 -28.49 -1.99
CA TYR A 387 16.62 -29.91 -2.27
C TYR A 387 15.34 -30.12 -3.10
N TYR A 388 15.48 -30.35 -4.40
CA TYR A 388 14.40 -30.83 -5.26
C TYR A 388 14.12 -32.31 -4.97
N GLY A 389 13.09 -32.59 -4.16
CA GLY A 389 12.44 -33.89 -4.14
C GLY A 389 11.57 -34.08 -5.37
N ARG A 390 12.09 -34.73 -6.42
CA ARG A 390 11.28 -35.23 -7.53
C ARG A 390 10.36 -36.35 -7.02
N TYR A 391 9.06 -36.18 -7.13
CA TYR A 391 8.12 -37.31 -7.08
C TYR A 391 7.68 -37.67 -8.50
N THR A 392 8.04 -38.89 -8.90
CA THR A 392 7.47 -39.65 -10.02
C THR A 392 6.12 -40.24 -9.66
#